data_AF-A0A810Q227-F1
#
_entry.id   AF-A0A810Q227-F1
#
_cell.length_a   1.000
_cell.length_b   1.000
_cell.length_c   1.000
_cell.angle_alpha   90.00
_cell.angle_beta   90.00
_cell.angle_gamma   90.00
#
_symmetry.space_group_name_H-M   'P 1'
#
loop_
_entity.id
_entity.type
_entity.pdbx_description
1 polymer ?
#
loop_
_entity_poly.entity_id
_entity_poly.type
_entity_poly.pdbx_seq_one_letter_code
_entity_poly.pdbx_strand_id
1 'polypeptide(L)'
;MTIGKYPIIYADPPWRYAQKGLQGAAENHYPTMSINELCALPVAELAAPDCALFLWATFPQLPEALRLIEAWGFTYKSVAFVWLKKNKKVDSWFYGLGFWTRGNAEICLLATRGHPKRQAANVHQFIISPIEAHSKKPDEARDKIVALMGDLPRVELFARQTPPGWDVWGNEVEPTIPDFGTKCPEVKNGRKEANHAVCECT
;
A
#
# COMPACT_ATOMS: atom_id res chain seq x y z
N MET A 1 -7.90 -11.93 -25.54
CA MET A 1 -7.71 -11.76 -24.10
C MET A 1 -6.23 -11.49 -23.89
N THR A 2 -5.85 -10.30 -23.47
CA THR A 2 -4.49 -10.05 -22.98
C THR A 2 -4.29 -10.89 -21.72
N ILE A 3 -3.29 -11.77 -21.73
CA ILE A 3 -2.91 -12.53 -20.54
C ILE A 3 -2.24 -11.54 -19.59
N GLY A 4 -2.71 -11.45 -18.34
CA GLY A 4 -2.11 -10.56 -17.35
C GLY A 4 -0.63 -10.89 -17.10
N LYS A 5 0.17 -9.87 -16.81
CA LYS A 5 1.65 -9.93 -16.84
C LYS A 5 2.28 -10.36 -15.51
N TYR A 6 1.62 -10.11 -14.38
CA TYR A 6 2.26 -10.17 -13.06
C TYR A 6 1.79 -11.36 -12.22
N PRO A 7 2.68 -12.33 -11.90
CA PRO A 7 2.43 -13.34 -10.87
C PRO A 7 2.40 -12.79 -9.44
N ILE A 8 2.89 -11.57 -9.21
CA ILE A 8 2.94 -10.93 -7.89
C ILE A 8 2.42 -9.49 -8.01
N ILE A 9 1.41 -9.16 -7.21
CA ILE A 9 0.92 -7.80 -7.02
C ILE A 9 1.06 -7.44 -5.54
N TYR A 10 1.61 -6.27 -5.27
CA TYR A 10 1.72 -5.68 -3.95
C TYR A 10 0.98 -4.34 -3.95
N ALA A 11 0.17 -4.05 -2.94
CA ALA A 11 -0.65 -2.84 -2.92
C ALA A 11 -0.81 -2.26 -1.52
N ASP A 12 -0.74 -0.93 -1.43
CA ASP A 12 -1.07 -0.14 -0.23
C ASP A 12 -2.11 0.94 -0.56
N PRO A 13 -3.41 0.57 -0.69
CA PRO A 13 -4.42 1.50 -1.16
C PRO A 13 -4.60 2.73 -0.24
N PRO A 14 -4.88 3.92 -0.81
CA PRO A 14 -5.13 5.13 -0.03
C PRO A 14 -6.57 5.14 0.50
N TRP A 15 -6.87 4.27 1.47
CA TRP A 15 -8.21 4.06 2.02
C TRP A 15 -8.89 5.36 2.49
N ARG A 16 -10.08 5.65 1.98
CA ARG A 16 -10.95 6.69 2.52
C ARG A 16 -11.71 6.16 3.74
N TYR A 17 -11.61 6.86 4.87
CA TYR A 17 -12.34 6.51 6.08
C TYR A 17 -13.68 7.26 6.11
N ALA A 18 -14.74 6.61 6.60
CA ALA A 18 -16.05 7.24 6.73
C ALA A 18 -16.07 8.35 7.80
N GLN A 19 -15.20 8.28 8.80
CA GLN A 19 -15.09 9.27 9.86
C GLN A 19 -14.33 10.50 9.39
N LYS A 20 -14.96 11.67 9.54
CA LYS A 20 -14.39 12.98 9.20
C LYS A 20 -13.81 13.67 10.44
N GLY A 21 -12.83 14.55 10.25
CA GLY A 21 -12.33 15.45 11.30
C GLY A 21 -11.40 14.82 12.34
N LEU A 22 -10.82 13.66 12.05
CA LEU A 22 -9.86 13.01 12.94
C LEU A 22 -8.49 13.70 12.86
N GLN A 23 -7.89 13.97 14.02
CA GLN A 23 -6.51 14.44 14.11
C GLN A 23 -5.58 13.35 13.54
N GLY A 24 -4.80 13.68 12.50
CA GLY A 24 -3.95 12.71 11.79
C GLY A 24 -4.68 11.84 10.74
N ALA A 25 -5.88 12.22 10.28
CA ALA A 25 -6.56 11.53 9.18
C ALA A 25 -5.69 11.48 7.91
N ALA A 26 -5.71 10.35 7.20
CA ALA A 26 -4.98 10.15 5.94
C ALA A 26 -5.28 11.26 4.91
N GLU A 27 -6.54 11.70 4.84
CA GLU A 27 -7.02 12.77 3.94
C GLU A 27 -6.30 14.12 4.16
N ASN A 28 -5.76 14.37 5.35
CA ASN A 28 -5.00 15.59 5.63
C ASN A 28 -3.57 15.55 5.06
N HIS A 29 -3.09 14.37 4.66
CA HIS A 29 -1.72 14.14 4.22
C HIS A 29 -1.63 13.80 2.73
N TYR A 30 -2.61 13.08 2.18
CA TYR A 30 -2.66 12.73 0.77
C TYR A 30 -4.11 12.45 0.34
N PRO A 31 -4.44 12.59 -0.96
CA PRO A 31 -5.77 12.25 -1.44
C PRO A 31 -6.10 10.76 -1.26
N THR A 32 -7.35 10.46 -0.90
CA THR A 32 -7.84 9.10 -0.63
C THR A 32 -8.85 8.64 -1.67
N MET A 33 -9.01 7.33 -1.81
CA MET A 33 -9.99 6.69 -2.69
C MET A 33 -11.06 5.98 -1.87
N SER A 34 -12.32 6.16 -2.28
CA SER A 34 -13.43 5.35 -1.80
C SER A 34 -13.27 3.90 -2.24
N ILE A 35 -13.91 2.98 -1.52
CA ILE A 35 -13.90 1.57 -1.92
C ILE A 35 -14.44 1.36 -3.35
N ASN A 36 -15.45 2.13 -3.77
CA ASN A 36 -16.00 1.99 -5.12
C ASN A 36 -14.96 2.40 -6.19
N GLU A 37 -14.20 3.47 -5.95
CA GLU A 37 -13.10 3.88 -6.84
C GLU A 37 -11.99 2.82 -6.88
N LEU A 38 -11.64 2.22 -5.73
CA LEU A 38 -10.64 1.15 -5.65
C LEU A 38 -11.10 -0.12 -6.38
N CYS A 39 -12.36 -0.53 -6.19
CA CYS A 39 -12.93 -1.70 -6.86
C CYS A 39 -13.06 -1.52 -8.38
N ALA A 40 -13.18 -0.29 -8.86
CA ALA A 40 -13.27 0.01 -10.29
C ALA A 40 -11.91 -0.05 -11.02
N LEU A 41 -10.80 -0.14 -10.28
CA LEU A 41 -9.48 -0.27 -10.90
C LEU A 41 -9.34 -1.61 -11.62
N PRO A 42 -8.81 -1.64 -12.86
CA PRO A 42 -8.67 -2.86 -13.67
C PRO A 42 -7.47 -3.72 -13.23
N VAL A 43 -7.23 -3.88 -11.92
CA VAL A 43 -6.12 -4.67 -11.37
C VAL A 43 -6.18 -6.12 -11.85
N ALA A 44 -7.38 -6.62 -12.14
CA ALA A 44 -7.58 -7.94 -12.70
C ALA A 44 -6.87 -8.15 -14.06
N GLU A 45 -6.67 -7.09 -14.85
CA GLU A 45 -6.01 -7.16 -16.16
C GLU A 45 -4.48 -7.25 -16.04
N LEU A 46 -3.93 -6.82 -14.90
CA LEU A 46 -2.50 -6.93 -14.60
C LEU A 46 -2.10 -8.33 -14.12
N ALA A 47 -3.00 -9.01 -13.42
CA ALA A 47 -2.72 -10.26 -12.75
C ALA A 47 -2.61 -11.44 -13.73
N ALA A 48 -1.50 -12.15 -13.66
CA ALA A 48 -1.31 -13.42 -14.37
C ALA A 48 -2.37 -14.47 -13.94
N PRO A 49 -2.58 -15.55 -14.72
CA PRO A 49 -3.53 -16.60 -14.36
C PRO A 49 -3.30 -17.17 -12.96
N ASP A 50 -2.03 -17.37 -12.60
CA ASP A 50 -1.58 -17.72 -11.26
C ASP A 50 -0.88 -16.51 -10.63
N CYS A 51 -1.56 -15.84 -9.70
CA CYS A 51 -1.08 -14.59 -9.12
C CYS A 51 -1.30 -14.55 -7.61
N ALA A 52 -0.30 -14.05 -6.87
CA ALA A 52 -0.41 -13.69 -5.47
C ALA A 52 -0.62 -12.18 -5.32
N LEU A 53 -1.57 -11.78 -4.48
CA LEU A 53 -1.83 -10.41 -4.08
C LEU A 53 -1.44 -10.23 -2.62
N PHE A 54 -0.61 -9.23 -2.35
CA PHE A 54 -0.21 -8.75 -1.03
C PHE A 54 -0.82 -7.37 -0.80
N LEU A 55 -1.81 -7.27 0.09
CA LEU A 55 -2.63 -6.07 0.25
C LEU A 55 -2.54 -5.53 1.68
N TRP A 56 -1.98 -4.33 1.85
CA TRP A 56 -2.02 -3.66 3.16
C TRP A 56 -3.41 -3.17 3.50
N ALA A 57 -3.82 -3.44 4.73
CA ALA A 57 -5.05 -2.92 5.31
C ALA A 57 -4.81 -2.52 6.77
N THR A 58 -5.50 -1.46 7.21
CA THR A 58 -5.66 -1.19 8.64
C THR A 58 -6.80 -2.04 9.18
N PHE A 59 -6.80 -2.32 10.49
CA PHE A 59 -7.85 -3.15 11.09
C PHE A 59 -9.29 -2.65 10.82
N PRO A 60 -9.60 -1.34 10.88
CA PRO A 60 -10.94 -0.86 10.54
C PRO A 60 -11.32 -1.04 9.08
N GLN A 61 -10.33 -1.12 8.17
CA GLN A 61 -10.54 -1.29 6.73
C GLN A 61 -10.63 -2.76 6.31
N LEU A 62 -10.53 -3.71 7.24
CA LEU A 62 -10.60 -5.14 6.95
C LEU A 62 -11.84 -5.54 6.11
N PRO A 63 -13.07 -5.09 6.43
CA PRO A 63 -14.25 -5.44 5.61
C PRO A 63 -14.11 -4.97 4.16
N GLU A 64 -13.65 -3.74 3.95
CA GLU A 64 -13.46 -3.17 2.61
C GLU A 64 -12.28 -3.79 1.87
N ALA A 65 -11.23 -4.19 2.59
CA ALA A 65 -10.09 -4.89 2.01
C ALA A 65 -10.48 -6.29 1.48
N LEU A 66 -11.33 -7.02 2.20
CA LEU A 66 -11.86 -8.31 1.73
C LEU A 66 -12.74 -8.12 0.49
N ARG A 67 -13.61 -7.09 0.49
CA ARG A 67 -14.41 -6.72 -0.68
C ARG A 67 -13.54 -6.33 -1.88
N LEU A 68 -12.43 -5.62 -1.65
CA LEU A 68 -11.50 -5.22 -2.70
C LEU A 68 -10.78 -6.43 -3.31
N ILE A 69 -10.35 -7.38 -2.47
CA ILE A 69 -9.75 -8.65 -2.91
C ILE A 69 -10.69 -9.38 -3.88
N GLU A 70 -11.97 -9.49 -3.53
CA GLU A 70 -12.98 -10.12 -4.39
C GLU A 70 -13.21 -9.34 -5.69
N ALA A 71 -13.33 -8.01 -5.60
CA ALA A 71 -13.54 -7.15 -6.76
C ALA A 71 -12.39 -7.22 -7.79
N TRP A 72 -11.15 -7.37 -7.31
CA TRP A 72 -9.98 -7.58 -8.17
C TRP A 72 -9.82 -9.03 -8.67
N GLY A 73 -10.77 -9.92 -8.36
CA GLY A 73 -10.77 -11.31 -8.82
C GLY A 73 -9.73 -12.19 -8.14
N PHE A 74 -9.52 -11.97 -6.84
CA PHE A 74 -8.67 -12.80 -5.98
C PHE A 74 -9.51 -13.47 -4.89
N THR A 75 -8.98 -14.54 -4.31
CA THR A 75 -9.55 -15.22 -3.15
C THR A 75 -8.63 -15.02 -1.96
N TYR A 76 -9.14 -14.44 -0.88
CA TYR A 76 -8.40 -14.29 0.38
C TYR A 76 -7.91 -15.64 0.91
N LYS A 77 -6.70 -15.68 1.45
CA LYS A 77 -6.08 -16.89 2.03
C LYS A 77 -5.75 -16.73 3.50
N SER A 78 -4.97 -15.71 3.84
CA SER A 78 -4.50 -15.48 5.21
C SER A 78 -3.87 -14.10 5.34
N VAL A 79 -3.31 -13.78 6.50
CA VAL A 79 -2.39 -12.65 6.67
C VAL A 79 -1.01 -13.06 6.15
N ALA A 80 -0.45 -12.34 5.19
CA ALA A 80 0.94 -12.52 4.76
C ALA A 80 1.90 -12.04 5.83
N PHE A 81 1.70 -10.80 6.30
CA PHE A 81 2.59 -10.15 7.26
C PHE A 81 1.83 -9.36 8.31
N VAL A 82 2.37 -9.33 9.52
CA VAL A 82 1.93 -8.47 10.63
C VAL A 82 3.09 -7.56 10.97
N TRP A 83 2.93 -6.26 10.70
CA TRP A 83 3.91 -5.25 11.05
C TRP A 83 3.66 -4.75 12.47
N LEU A 84 4.56 -5.11 13.39
CA LEU A 84 4.58 -4.59 14.75
C LEU A 84 5.44 -3.33 14.79
N LYS A 85 4.82 -2.21 15.19
CA LYS A 85 5.42 -0.88 15.06
C LYS A 85 6.23 -0.51 16.30
N LYS A 86 7.49 -0.12 16.11
CA LYS A 86 8.35 0.46 17.17
C LYS A 86 8.45 1.97 17.03
N ASN A 87 8.79 2.66 18.12
CA ASN A 87 9.12 4.08 18.08
C ASN A 87 10.47 4.32 17.39
N LYS A 88 10.61 5.47 16.72
CA LYS A 88 11.86 5.85 16.01
C LYS A 88 13.07 6.04 16.91
N LYS A 89 12.86 6.65 18.07
CA LYS A 89 13.93 7.17 18.92
C LYS A 89 14.18 6.36 20.19
N VAL A 90 13.20 5.57 20.60
CA VAL A 90 13.22 4.83 21.87
C VAL A 90 12.84 3.40 21.57
N ASP A 91 13.57 2.45 22.13
CA ASP A 91 13.31 1.03 21.98
C ASP A 91 12.04 0.60 22.74
N SER A 92 10.88 0.88 22.14
CA SER A 92 9.55 0.69 22.72
C SER A 92 8.49 0.61 21.62
N TRP A 93 7.30 0.12 21.98
CA TRP A 93 6.17 -0.01 21.04
C TRP A 93 5.57 1.35 20.68
N PHE A 94 5.29 1.53 19.39
CA PHE A 94 4.48 2.65 18.91
C PHE A 94 3.00 2.31 19.06
N TYR A 95 2.23 3.28 19.56
CA TYR A 95 0.78 3.17 19.70
C TYR A 95 0.13 4.30 18.90
N GLY A 96 -0.52 3.91 17.80
CA GLY A 96 -1.37 4.78 17.00
C GLY A 96 -2.66 5.15 17.70
N LEU A 97 -3.42 6.03 17.08
CA LEU A 97 -4.76 6.36 17.52
C LEU A 97 -5.67 5.13 17.37
N GLY A 98 -6.72 5.06 18.18
CA GLY A 98 -7.72 4.02 18.08
C GLY A 98 -8.91 4.30 18.98
N PHE A 99 -10.10 3.91 18.51
CA PHE A 99 -11.36 4.20 19.18
C PHE A 99 -11.66 3.23 20.32
N TRP A 100 -11.30 1.96 20.14
CA TRP A 100 -11.57 0.88 21.09
C TRP A 100 -10.30 0.37 21.76
N THR A 101 -9.25 0.13 20.96
CA THR A 101 -7.91 -0.23 21.43
C THR A 101 -6.89 0.65 20.71
N ARG A 102 -5.72 0.87 21.32
CA ARG A 102 -4.64 1.61 20.67
C ARG A 102 -3.94 0.72 19.65
N GLY A 103 -4.05 1.05 18.36
CA GLY A 103 -3.46 0.25 17.28
C GLY A 103 -1.93 0.33 17.29
N ASN A 104 -1.25 -0.81 17.41
CA ASN A 104 0.21 -0.92 17.38
C ASN A 104 0.73 -1.80 16.23
N ALA A 105 -0.19 -2.31 15.41
CA ALA A 105 0.13 -3.17 14.28
C ALA A 105 -0.65 -2.77 13.02
N GLU A 106 -0.12 -3.18 11.87
CA GLU A 106 -0.82 -3.20 10.58
C GLU A 106 -0.62 -4.57 9.93
N ILE A 107 -1.54 -4.96 9.03
CA ILE A 107 -1.54 -6.27 8.40
C ILE A 107 -1.46 -6.15 6.88
N CYS A 108 -0.68 -7.04 6.29
CA CYS A 108 -0.64 -7.29 4.85
C CYS A 108 -1.36 -8.61 4.60
N LEU A 109 -2.48 -8.58 3.89
CA LEU A 109 -3.28 -9.75 3.54
C LEU A 109 -2.67 -10.48 2.34
N LEU A 110 -2.74 -11.81 2.35
CA LEU A 110 -2.44 -12.68 1.22
C LEU A 110 -3.74 -13.14 0.56
N ALA A 111 -3.87 -12.89 -0.73
CA ALA A 111 -4.91 -13.45 -1.57
C ALA A 111 -4.29 -14.06 -2.84
N THR A 112 -5.00 -14.97 -3.50
CA THR A 112 -4.51 -15.59 -4.72
C THR A 112 -5.58 -15.65 -5.80
N ARG A 113 -5.12 -15.61 -7.05
CA ARG A 113 -5.86 -16.01 -8.25
C ARG A 113 -5.18 -17.25 -8.82
N GLY A 114 -5.95 -18.25 -9.23
CA GLY A 114 -5.40 -19.53 -9.68
C GLY A 114 -4.63 -20.25 -8.56
N HIS A 115 -3.50 -20.85 -8.93
CA HIS A 115 -2.66 -21.70 -8.08
C HIS A 115 -1.19 -21.26 -8.07
N PRO A 116 -0.86 -20.02 -7.64
CA PRO A 116 0.52 -19.54 -7.61
C PRO A 116 1.38 -20.42 -6.71
N LYS A 117 2.59 -20.75 -7.19
CA LYS A 117 3.51 -21.63 -6.48
C LYS A 117 4.33 -20.84 -5.46
N ARG A 118 4.15 -21.18 -4.18
CA ARG A 118 5.04 -20.74 -3.08
C ARG A 118 6.43 -21.37 -3.25
N GLN A 119 7.49 -20.56 -3.18
CA GLN A 119 8.88 -21.01 -3.33
C GLN A 119 9.56 -21.32 -2.00
N ALA A 120 9.28 -20.55 -0.94
CA ALA A 120 9.89 -20.73 0.37
C ALA A 120 8.86 -21.03 1.46
N ALA A 121 9.21 -21.91 2.40
CA ALA A 121 8.35 -22.29 3.52
C ALA A 121 8.72 -21.65 4.86
N ASN A 122 9.87 -20.98 4.92
CA ASN A 122 10.47 -20.39 6.12
C ASN A 122 10.27 -18.86 6.20
N VAL A 123 9.38 -18.28 5.40
CA VAL A 123 9.05 -16.86 5.51
C VAL A 123 8.00 -16.67 6.60
N HIS A 124 8.43 -16.11 7.74
CA HIS A 124 7.56 -15.83 8.89
C HIS A 124 6.78 -14.51 8.72
N GLN A 125 5.60 -14.41 9.34
CA GLN A 125 4.67 -13.28 9.17
C GLN A 125 5.13 -11.98 9.83
N PHE A 126 5.93 -12.02 10.89
CA PHE A 126 6.28 -10.79 11.61
C PHE A 126 7.26 -9.92 10.83
N ILE A 127 6.96 -8.63 10.84
CA ILE A 127 7.86 -7.54 10.50
C ILE A 127 7.91 -6.64 11.74
N ILE A 128 9.08 -6.44 12.34
CA ILE A 128 9.21 -5.64 13.56
C ILE A 128 10.20 -4.51 13.28
N SER A 129 9.68 -3.31 13.07
CA SER A 129 10.51 -2.18 12.69
C SER A 129 9.99 -0.85 13.24
N PRO A 130 10.88 0.15 13.42
CA PRO A 130 10.45 1.50 13.74
C PRO A 130 9.54 2.07 12.66
N ILE A 131 8.53 2.85 13.06
CA ILE A 131 7.75 3.64 12.10
C ILE A 131 8.66 4.62 11.35
N GLU A 132 8.35 4.92 10.11
CA GLU A 132 9.12 5.87 9.28
C GLU A 132 8.28 7.12 8.93
N ALA A 133 8.36 7.63 7.70
CA ALA A 133 7.47 8.67 7.23
C ALA A 133 6.00 8.24 7.35
N HIS A 134 5.07 9.20 7.41
CA HIS A 134 3.66 8.92 7.65
C HIS A 134 3.10 7.93 6.62
N SER A 135 2.56 6.81 7.10
CA SER A 135 2.03 5.70 6.29
C SER A 135 3.06 4.94 5.43
N LYS A 136 4.38 5.22 5.55
CA LYS A 136 5.41 4.41 4.87
C LYS A 136 5.42 3.00 5.46
N LYS A 137 5.18 2.00 4.60
CA LYS A 137 5.27 0.58 4.94
C LYS A 137 6.74 0.13 5.01
N PRO A 138 7.06 -0.90 5.81
CA PRO A 138 8.43 -1.37 5.96
C PRO A 138 8.95 -1.98 4.65
N ASP A 139 10.18 -1.61 4.27
CA ASP A 139 10.81 -2.11 3.04
C ASP A 139 10.99 -3.64 3.05
N GLU A 140 11.20 -4.21 4.25
CA GLU A 140 11.28 -5.66 4.52
C GLU A 140 10.08 -6.44 3.93
N ALA A 141 8.90 -5.82 3.81
CA ALA A 141 7.75 -6.49 3.21
C ALA A 141 8.03 -6.96 1.78
N ARG A 142 8.72 -6.13 0.98
CA ARG A 142 9.09 -6.48 -0.40
C ARG A 142 10.07 -7.63 -0.43
N ASP A 143 11.10 -7.58 0.41
CA ASP A 143 12.11 -8.64 0.50
C ASP A 143 11.47 -9.98 0.87
N LYS A 144 10.53 -9.97 1.81
CA LYS A 144 9.78 -11.16 2.23
C LYS A 144 8.86 -11.69 1.14
N ILE A 145 8.25 -10.81 0.33
CA ILE A 145 7.46 -11.22 -0.84
C ILE A 145 8.35 -11.94 -1.85
N VAL A 146 9.51 -11.38 -2.18
CA VAL A 146 10.47 -11.99 -3.11
C VAL A 146 11.01 -13.31 -2.55
N ALA A 147 11.31 -13.38 -1.26
CA ALA A 147 11.72 -14.63 -0.63
C ALA A 147 10.62 -15.70 -0.69
N LEU A 148 9.35 -15.31 -0.48
CA LEU A 148 8.22 -16.25 -0.46
C LEU A 148 7.86 -16.77 -1.86
N MET A 149 7.84 -15.88 -2.85
CA MET A 149 7.31 -16.15 -4.19
C MET A 149 8.39 -16.36 -5.25
N GLY A 150 9.65 -16.04 -4.94
CA GLY A 150 10.77 -16.08 -5.87
C GLY A 150 10.93 -14.78 -6.67
N ASP A 151 11.98 -14.75 -7.49
CA ASP A 151 12.27 -13.64 -8.38
C ASP A 151 11.40 -13.70 -9.65
N LEU A 152 10.16 -13.25 -9.52
CA LEU A 152 9.15 -13.22 -10.59
C LEU A 152 8.79 -11.78 -10.97
N PRO A 153 8.23 -11.54 -12.18
CA PRO A 153 7.66 -10.25 -12.53
C PRO A 153 6.65 -9.79 -11.47
N ARG A 154 6.79 -8.55 -11.00
CA ARG A 154 6.02 -8.02 -9.88
C ARG A 154 5.78 -6.54 -10.01
N VAL A 155 4.64 -6.10 -9.49
CA VAL A 155 4.23 -4.70 -9.53
C VAL A 155 3.75 -4.23 -8.16
N GLU A 156 4.13 -3.01 -7.78
CA GLU A 156 3.61 -2.30 -6.62
C GLU A 156 2.61 -1.23 -7.05
N LEU A 157 1.37 -1.35 -6.55
CA LEU A 157 0.30 -0.39 -6.75
C LEU A 157 0.23 0.58 -5.57
N PHE A 158 -0.05 1.84 -5.88
CA PHE A 158 -0.01 2.98 -4.95
C PHE A 158 1.40 3.22 -4.37
N ALA A 159 2.42 2.92 -5.17
CA ALA A 159 3.82 3.04 -4.79
C ALA A 159 4.20 4.51 -4.52
N ARG A 160 5.09 4.71 -3.54
CA ARG A 160 5.74 6.00 -3.25
C ARG A 160 7.26 5.97 -3.48
N GLN A 161 7.77 4.82 -3.89
CA GLN A 161 9.19 4.55 -4.08
C GLN A 161 9.34 3.65 -5.30
N THR A 162 10.53 3.64 -5.89
CA THR A 162 10.89 2.81 -7.06
C THR A 162 11.93 1.76 -6.69
N PRO A 163 11.57 0.75 -5.88
CA PRO A 163 12.53 -0.27 -5.45
C PRO A 163 13.02 -1.09 -6.66
N PRO A 164 14.32 -1.46 -6.71
CA PRO A 164 14.87 -2.24 -7.81
C PRO A 164 14.09 -3.54 -8.05
N GLY A 165 13.81 -3.84 -9.32
CA GLY A 165 13.12 -5.07 -9.72
C GLY A 165 11.61 -5.08 -9.45
N TRP A 166 11.00 -3.94 -9.11
CA TRP A 166 9.56 -3.75 -9.05
C TRP A 166 9.09 -2.80 -10.14
N ASP A 167 8.07 -3.20 -10.89
CA ASP A 167 7.26 -2.24 -11.62
C ASP A 167 6.40 -1.45 -10.61
N VAL A 168 6.08 -0.20 -10.92
CA VAL A 168 5.39 0.68 -9.99
C VAL A 168 4.29 1.48 -10.65
N TRP A 169 3.23 1.73 -9.89
CA TRP A 169 2.17 2.68 -10.22
C TRP A 169 1.74 3.43 -8.96
N GLY A 170 1.77 4.75 -8.98
CA GLY A 170 1.39 5.60 -7.85
C GLY A 170 1.68 7.08 -8.11
N ASN A 171 1.13 7.97 -7.29
CA ASN A 171 1.16 9.43 -7.54
C ASN A 171 2.47 10.11 -7.13
N GLU A 172 3.37 9.38 -6.47
CA GLU A 172 4.64 9.90 -5.96
C GLU A 172 5.84 9.28 -6.70
N VAL A 173 5.58 8.56 -7.81
CA VAL A 173 6.60 7.92 -8.66
C VAL A 173 6.27 8.13 -10.13
N GLU A 174 7.29 8.04 -10.99
CA GLU A 174 7.06 7.87 -12.41
C GLU A 174 6.57 6.43 -12.66
N PRO A 175 5.33 6.22 -13.17
CA PRO A 175 4.77 4.88 -13.33
C PRO A 175 5.51 4.11 -14.43
N THR A 176 5.79 2.82 -14.18
CA THR A 176 6.43 1.95 -15.19
C THR A 176 5.43 1.08 -15.96
N ILE A 177 4.15 1.17 -15.60
CA ILE A 177 3.03 0.54 -16.29
C ILE A 177 2.07 1.61 -16.83
N PRO A 178 1.27 1.30 -17.87
CA PRO A 178 0.24 2.23 -18.34
C PRO A 178 -0.70 2.63 -17.21
N ASP A 179 -1.04 3.92 -17.17
CA ASP A 179 -2.03 4.41 -16.23
C ASP A 179 -3.40 3.79 -16.51
N PHE A 180 -4.19 3.55 -15.47
CA PHE A 180 -5.50 2.91 -15.58
C PHE A 180 -6.59 3.83 -16.15
N GLY A 181 -6.21 4.98 -16.72
CA GLY A 181 -7.16 6.03 -17.14
C GLY A 181 -7.98 6.61 -15.98
N THR A 182 -7.64 6.24 -14.75
CA THR A 182 -8.21 6.79 -13.52
C THR A 182 -7.15 7.70 -12.93
N LYS A 183 -7.50 8.97 -12.72
CA LYS A 183 -6.60 9.88 -11.99
C LYS A 183 -6.46 9.34 -10.57
N CYS A 184 -5.41 8.57 -10.36
CA CYS A 184 -4.90 8.31 -9.03
C CYS A 184 -4.67 9.71 -8.42
N PRO A 185 -5.26 10.00 -7.25
CA PRO A 185 -5.57 11.39 -6.96
C PRO A 185 -4.31 12.22 -6.67
N GLU A 186 -4.11 13.26 -7.49
CA GLU A 186 -2.90 14.09 -7.54
C GLU A 186 -2.61 14.77 -6.19
N VAL A 187 -1.36 14.66 -5.70
CA VAL A 187 -0.90 15.43 -4.55
C VAL A 187 -0.84 16.90 -4.97
N LYS A 188 -1.68 17.76 -4.38
CA LYS A 188 -1.61 19.20 -4.61
C LYS A 188 -0.25 19.70 -4.09
N ASN A 189 0.70 19.95 -4.99
CA ASN A 189 1.95 20.60 -4.65
C ASN A 189 1.67 22.02 -4.14
N GLY A 190 1.72 22.21 -2.83
CA GLY A 190 1.77 23.53 -2.21
C GLY A 190 3.13 24.17 -2.48
N ARG A 191 3.36 24.65 -3.70
CA ARG A 191 4.41 25.65 -3.95
C ARG A 191 3.98 26.92 -3.21
N LYS A 192 4.56 27.17 -2.04
CA LYS A 192 4.60 28.53 -1.48
C LYS A 192 5.40 29.37 -2.46
N GLU A 193 4.72 30.26 -3.18
CA GLU A 193 5.37 31.40 -3.81
C GLU A 193 6.07 32.19 -2.69
N ALA A 194 7.39 32.19 -2.73
CA ALA A 194 8.19 33.09 -1.91
C ALA A 194 8.04 34.49 -2.49
N ASN A 195 7.07 35.25 -1.98
CA ASN A 195 7.04 36.70 -2.17
C ASN A 195 8.29 37.29 -1.51
N HIS A 196 9.30 37.59 -2.33
CA HIS A 196 10.36 38.52 -1.98
C HIS A 196 9.72 39.91 -1.82
N ALA A 197 9.36 40.26 -0.58
CA ALA A 197 9.16 41.65 -0.22
C ALA A 197 10.54 42.30 -0.17
N VAL A 198 10.82 43.12 -1.18
CA VAL A 198 11.97 44.03 -1.20
C VAL A 198 11.77 45.03 -0.06
N CYS A 199 12.71 45.06 0.87
CA CYS A 199 12.77 46.08 1.91
C CYS A 199 13.43 47.31 1.29
N GLU A 200 12.64 48.36 1.00
CA GLU A 200 13.18 49.68 0.68
C GLU A 200 13.37 50.45 1.98
N CYS A 201 14.64 50.76 2.27
CA CYS A 201 15.04 51.74 3.26
C CYS A 201 14.83 53.15 2.69
N THR A 202 14.06 53.97 3.41
CA THR A 202 14.25 55.43 3.53
C THR A 202 13.89 55.85 4.93
#